data_AF-A0A4Q6AEI6-F1
#
_entry.id   AF-A0A4Q6AEI6-F1
#
_cell.length_a   1.000
_cell.length_b   1.000
_cell.length_c   1.000
_cell.angle_alpha   90.00
_cell.angle_beta   90.00
_cell.angle_gamma   90.00
#
_symmetry.space_group_name_H-M   'P 1'
#
loop_
_entity.id
_entity.type
_entity.pdbx_description
1 polymer ?
#
loop_
_entity_poly.entity_id
_entity_poly.type
_entity_poly.pdbx_seq_one_letter_code
_entity_poly.pdbx_strand_id
1 'polypeptide(L)'
;MRQYWTGVLAASVFIAGCASNATENETPSVTEVPVIKLQHTDTAFHLDYVADIQSVKNVEIRSRVNGFLDKIFVDEGSPVKKGQLLFQISNQ
;
A
#
# COMPACT_ATOMS: atom_id res chain seq x y z
N MET A 1 -93.08 -9.07 8.19
CA MET A 1 -92.02 -9.03 9.24
C MET A 1 -90.76 -9.84 8.92
N ARG A 2 -90.70 -10.69 7.87
CA ARG A 2 -89.49 -11.47 7.51
C ARG A 2 -88.48 -10.75 6.61
N GLN A 3 -88.91 -9.71 5.88
CA GLN A 3 -88.10 -8.94 4.93
C GLN A 3 -87.21 -7.87 5.60
N TYR A 4 -87.60 -7.36 6.78
CA TYR A 4 -86.83 -6.34 7.49
C TYR A 4 -85.60 -6.93 8.24
N TRP A 5 -85.67 -8.21 8.63
CA TRP A 5 -84.58 -8.90 9.31
C TRP A 5 -83.36 -9.10 8.40
N THR A 6 -83.59 -9.45 7.13
CA THR A 6 -82.50 -9.62 6.16
C THR A 6 -81.80 -8.29 5.84
N GLY A 7 -82.52 -7.16 5.89
CA GLY A 7 -81.94 -5.82 5.71
C GLY A 7 -81.02 -5.40 6.86
N VAL A 8 -81.41 -5.66 8.11
CA VAL A 8 -80.61 -5.31 9.30
C VAL A 8 -79.32 -6.14 9.37
N LEU A 9 -79.38 -7.42 8.99
CA LEU A 9 -78.21 -8.30 9.01
C LEU A 9 -77.19 -7.92 7.93
N ALA A 10 -77.65 -7.50 6.73
CA ALA A 10 -76.77 -7.00 5.68
C ALA A 10 -76.09 -5.67 6.06
N ALA A 11 -76.80 -4.77 6.75
CA ALA A 11 -76.22 -3.51 7.23
C ALA A 11 -75.12 -3.71 8.28
N SER A 12 -75.26 -4.72 9.16
CA SER A 12 -74.23 -5.06 10.16
C SER A 12 -72.92 -5.53 9.54
N VAL A 13 -72.97 -6.23 8.39
CA VAL A 13 -71.76 -6.73 7.71
C VAL A 13 -71.01 -5.59 7.02
N PHE A 14 -71.73 -4.58 6.52
CA PHE A 14 -71.13 -3.39 5.92
C PHE A 14 -70.39 -2.51 6.93
N ILE A 15 -70.85 -2.44 8.19
CA ILE A 15 -70.21 -1.61 9.23
C ILE A 15 -68.91 -2.27 9.73
N ALA A 16 -68.83 -3.60 9.77
CA ALA A 16 -67.61 -4.32 10.17
C ALA A 16 -66.45 -4.19 9.16
N GLY A 17 -66.73 -3.87 7.90
CA GLY A 17 -65.71 -3.66 6.86
C GLY A 17 -65.05 -2.28 6.89
N CYS A 18 -65.59 -1.32 7.63
CA CYS A 18 -65.07 0.06 7.70
C CYS A 18 -64.16 0.31 8.92
N ALA A 19 -63.89 -0.72 9.74
CA ALA A 19 -62.91 -0.65 10.80
C ALA A 19 -61.50 -0.98 10.26
N SER A 20 -60.96 -0.13 9.39
CA SER A 20 -59.52 -0.15 9.11
C SER A 20 -58.80 0.45 10.32
N ASN A 21 -58.11 -0.39 11.09
CA ASN A 21 -57.14 0.09 12.08
C ASN A 21 -55.93 0.68 11.34
N ALA A 22 -56.07 1.91 10.86
CA ALA A 22 -54.95 2.71 10.40
C ALA A 22 -54.32 3.37 11.63
N THR A 23 -53.35 2.69 12.22
CA THR A 23 -52.36 3.35 13.07
C THR A 23 -51.00 2.91 12.59
N GLU A 24 -50.59 3.49 11.48
CA GLU A 24 -49.22 3.45 11.02
C GLU A 24 -48.64 4.83 11.32
N ASN A 25 -48.10 4.97 12.54
CA ASN A 25 -47.15 6.04 12.81
C ASN A 25 -45.80 5.55 12.30
N GLU A 26 -45.55 5.67 10.99
CA GLU A 26 -44.18 5.63 10.49
C GLU A 26 -43.49 6.93 10.92
N THR A 27 -42.94 6.93 12.14
CA THR A 27 -41.80 7.80 12.40
C THR A 27 -40.72 7.43 11.39
N PRO A 28 -40.13 8.38 10.65
CA PRO A 28 -39.04 8.05 9.73
C PRO A 28 -37.94 7.37 10.54
N SER A 29 -37.79 6.06 10.35
CA SER A 29 -36.74 5.28 10.99
C SER A 29 -35.43 5.75 10.39
N VAL A 30 -34.72 6.60 11.13
CA VAL A 30 -33.42 7.11 10.74
C VAL A 30 -32.51 5.90 10.62
N THR A 31 -32.21 5.50 9.39
CA THR A 31 -31.31 4.39 9.12
C THR A 31 -29.92 4.85 9.51
N GLU A 32 -29.44 4.42 10.68
CA GLU A 32 -28.10 4.73 11.13
C GLU A 32 -27.08 4.00 10.24
N VAL A 33 -26.18 4.78 9.64
CA VAL A 33 -25.10 4.27 8.80
C VAL A 33 -23.76 4.49 9.49
N PRO A 34 -22.82 3.53 9.39
CA PRO A 34 -21.49 3.72 9.96
C PRO A 34 -20.78 4.86 9.23
N VAL A 35 -20.34 5.87 10.00
CA VAL A 35 -19.53 6.98 9.49
C VAL A 35 -18.16 6.98 10.15
N ILE A 36 -17.16 7.45 9.40
CA ILE A 36 -15.80 7.69 9.91
C ILE A 36 -15.47 9.17 9.83
N LYS A 37 -14.82 9.68 10.89
CA LYS A 37 -14.34 11.06 10.95
C LYS A 37 -12.95 11.14 10.34
N LEU A 38 -12.79 11.93 9.28
CA LEU A 38 -11.49 12.16 8.65
C LEU A 38 -10.57 12.94 9.60
N GLN A 39 -9.32 12.50 9.69
CA GLN A 39 -8.24 13.18 10.39
C GLN A 39 -7.07 13.37 9.43
N HIS A 40 -6.46 14.54 9.47
CA HIS A 40 -5.25 14.81 8.70
C HIS A 40 -4.07 14.13 9.37
N THR A 41 -3.32 13.36 8.59
CA THR A 41 -2.05 12.78 9.01
C THR A 41 -1.04 12.99 7.90
N ASP A 42 0.19 13.30 8.29
CA ASP A 42 1.29 13.39 7.34
C ASP A 42 1.65 11.99 6.86
N THR A 43 2.02 11.87 5.59
CA THR A 43 2.45 10.62 4.97
C THR A 43 3.71 10.84 4.17
N ALA A 44 4.70 10.00 4.41
CA ALA A 44 5.94 9.98 3.64
C ALA A 44 5.84 8.94 2.51
N PHE A 45 6.12 9.38 1.28
CA PHE A 45 6.24 8.48 0.14
C PHE A 45 7.68 7.99 0.04
N HIS A 46 7.85 6.67 0.06
CA HIS A 46 9.13 6.01 -0.13
C HIS A 46 9.16 5.40 -1.53
N LEU A 47 10.27 5.61 -2.24
CA LEU A 47 10.52 5.00 -3.54
C LEU A 47 11.68 4.04 -3.38
N ASP A 48 11.38 2.76 -3.51
CA ASP A 48 12.39 1.70 -3.42
C ASP A 48 13.03 1.48 -4.78
N TYR A 49 14.35 1.58 -4.82
CA TYR A 49 15.15 1.32 -6.02
C TYR A 49 16.20 0.27 -5.72
N VAL A 50 16.41 -0.63 -6.69
CA VAL A 50 17.54 -1.56 -6.67
C VAL A 50 18.73 -0.84 -7.29
N ALA A 51 19.87 -0.88 -6.60
CA ALA A 51 21.11 -0.29 -7.08
C ALA A 51 22.32 -1.12 -6.65
N ASP A 52 23.35 -1.09 -7.49
CA ASP A 52 24.63 -1.72 -7.20
C ASP A 52 25.63 -0.68 -6.68
N ILE A 53 26.44 -1.08 -5.69
CA ILE A 53 27.52 -0.24 -5.18
C ILE A 53 28.72 -0.38 -6.11
N GLN A 54 29.22 0.75 -6.60
CA GLN A 54 30.36 0.81 -7.52
C GLN A 54 31.45 1.72 -6.98
N SER A 55 32.71 1.40 -7.29
CA SER A 55 33.83 2.28 -6.97
C SER A 55 33.78 3.54 -7.84
N VAL A 56 34.05 4.70 -7.24
CA VAL A 56 34.17 5.98 -7.98
C VAL A 56 35.26 5.89 -9.05
N LYS A 57 36.34 5.14 -8.77
CA LYS A 57 37.42 4.87 -9.72
C LYS A 57 37.94 3.45 -9.49
N ASN A 58 37.82 2.62 -10.51
CA ASN A 58 38.51 1.33 -10.58
C ASN A 58 39.62 1.43 -11.62
N VAL A 59 40.87 1.21 -11.22
CA VAL A 59 42.04 1.33 -12.10
C VAL A 59 42.82 0.04 -12.09
N GLU A 60 42.86 -0.64 -13.24
CA GLU A 60 43.71 -1.80 -13.44
C GLU A 60 45.16 -1.36 -13.69
N ILE A 61 46.10 -1.92 -12.94
CA ILE A 61 47.52 -1.65 -13.11
C ILE A 61 48.12 -2.71 -14.04
N ARG A 62 48.77 -2.26 -15.11
CA ARG A 62 49.51 -3.12 -16.06
C ARG A 62 50.95 -2.68 -16.19
N SER A 63 51.84 -3.63 -16.49
CA SER A 63 53.23 -3.31 -16.80
C SER A 63 53.32 -2.52 -18.10
N ARG A 64 54.20 -1.51 -18.13
CA ARG A 64 54.49 -0.73 -19.35
C ARG A 64 55.62 -1.32 -20.19
N VAL A 65 56.38 -2.24 -19.61
CA VAL A 65 57.56 -2.87 -20.21
C VAL A 65 57.42 -4.37 -20.12
N ASN A 66 58.02 -5.08 -21.08
CA ASN A 66 58.15 -6.52 -21.03
C ASN A 66 59.24 -6.89 -20.03
N GLY A 67 59.00 -7.94 -19.26
CA GLY A 67 59.92 -8.40 -18.22
C GLY A 67 59.22 -9.29 -17.20
N PHE A 68 59.99 -9.78 -16.23
CA PHE A 68 59.50 -10.60 -15.14
C PHE A 68 59.30 -9.78 -13.87
N LEU A 69 58.31 -10.15 -13.05
CA LEU A 69 58.09 -9.55 -11.74
C LEU A 69 59.24 -9.93 -10.81
N ASP A 70 59.97 -8.93 -10.33
CA ASP A 70 61.13 -9.10 -9.44
C ASP A 70 60.73 -8.93 -7.97
N LYS A 71 60.03 -7.83 -7.64
CA LYS A 71 59.61 -7.53 -6.25
C LYS A 71 58.21 -6.95 -6.16
N ILE A 72 57.54 -7.27 -5.07
CA ILE A 72 56.24 -6.73 -4.65
C ILE A 72 56.47 -5.94 -3.36
N PHE A 73 56.00 -4.68 -3.31
CA PHE A 73 56.20 -3.77 -2.18
C PHE A 73 54.90 -3.47 -1.42
N VAL A 74 53.80 -4.13 -1.77
CA VAL A 74 52.48 -3.89 -1.20
C VAL A 74 51.74 -5.21 -1.02
N ASP A 75 51.09 -5.36 0.14
CA ASP A 75 50.22 -6.49 0.42
C ASP A 75 48.80 -6.25 -0.10
N GLU A 76 48.11 -7.31 -0.47
CA GLU A 76 46.73 -7.26 -0.96
C GLU A 76 45.79 -6.58 0.05
N GLY A 77 44.88 -5.73 -0.46
CA GLY A 77 43.96 -4.95 0.37
C GLY A 77 44.57 -3.73 1.07
N SER A 78 45.89 -3.53 0.98
CA SER A 78 46.53 -2.38 1.61
C SER A 78 46.19 -1.05 0.91
N PRO A 79 46.00 0.05 1.66
CA PRO A 79 45.82 1.37 1.07
C PRO A 79 47.14 1.87 0.46
N VAL A 80 47.06 2.44 -0.73
CA VAL A 80 48.23 2.98 -1.46
C VAL A 80 47.99 4.42 -1.89
N LYS A 81 49.08 5.18 -2.05
CA LYS A 81 49.03 6.57 -2.52
C LYS A 81 49.48 6.69 -3.97
N LYS A 82 49.04 7.75 -4.65
CA LYS A 82 49.49 8.06 -6.00
C LYS A 82 51.01 8.22 -6.04
N GLY A 83 51.67 7.49 -6.94
CA GLY A 83 53.13 7.54 -7.10
C GLY A 83 53.91 6.61 -6.16
N GLN A 84 53.22 5.87 -5.28
CA GLN A 84 53.86 4.84 -4.46
C GLN A 84 54.39 3.70 -5.34
N LEU A 85 55.60 3.22 -5.03
CA LEU A 85 56.17 2.05 -5.68
C LEU A 85 55.40 0.80 -5.23
N LEU A 86 54.79 0.10 -6.18
CA LEU A 86 54.00 -1.12 -5.91
C LEU A 86 54.76 -2.38 -6.34
N PHE A 87 55.37 -2.35 -7.52
CA PHE A 87 56.01 -3.51 -8.15
C PHE A 87 57.31 -3.09 -8.86
N GLN A 88 58.29 -4.00 -8.89
CA GLN A 88 59.51 -3.87 -9.68
C GLN A 88 59.54 -4.96 -10.75
N ILE A 89 59.81 -4.55 -11.99
CA ILE A 89 59.93 -5.43 -13.16
C ILE A 89 61.39 -5.45 -13.61
N SER A 90 61.94 -6.63 -13.85
CA SER A 90 63.30 -6.84 -14.38
C SER A 90 63.23 -7.20 -15.87
N ASN A 91 64.18 -6.68 -16.65
CA ASN A 91 64.25 -6.83 -18.11
C ASN A 91 65.25 -7.90 -18.58
N GLN A 92 65.53 -8.91 -17.74
CA GLN A 92 66.43 -10.01 -18.10
C GLN A 92 65.88 -10.86 -19.25
#